data_AF-E7RSY4-F1
#
_entry.id   AF-E7RSY4-F1
#
_cell.length_a   1.000
_cell.length_b   1.000
_cell.length_c   1.000
_cell.angle_alpha   90.00
_cell.angle_beta   90.00
_cell.angle_gamma   90.00
#
_symmetry.space_group_name_H-M   'P 1'
#
loop_
_entity.id
_entity.type
_entity.pdbx_description
1 polymer ?
#
loop_
_entity_poly.entity_id
_entity_poly.type
_entity_poly.pdbx_seq_one_letter_code
_entity_poly.pdbx_strand_id
1 'polypeptide(L)'
;MLVAKYTDNRRHCLYYIYQNRLYCFDVKSNKTQDINFETNNYSSILRAFSVADGNLLFIAVERKGLTNSYITDGQVLWGINTFNKQSFKIGEGYDISKHKDHFLIKKGARCLNPQAPQHRRKWMIKDHYFYLDGKPMFVKEEYLYRP
;
A
#
# COMPACT_ATOMS: atom_id res chain seq x y z
N MET A 1 -0.34 14.12 -9.59
CA MET A 1 -1.51 13.25 -9.86
C MET A 1 -2.58 13.52 -8.79
N LEU A 2 -3.81 13.86 -9.16
CA LEU A 2 -4.91 13.97 -8.21
C LEU A 2 -5.31 12.57 -7.72
N VAL A 3 -5.49 12.39 -6.42
CA VAL A 3 -5.88 11.12 -5.79
C VAL A 3 -7.36 11.13 -5.42
N ALA A 4 -7.80 12.17 -4.70
CA ALA A 4 -9.18 12.32 -4.28
C ALA A 4 -9.52 13.79 -4.04
N LYS A 5 -10.80 14.13 -4.18
CA LYS A 5 -11.35 15.46 -3.89
C LYS A 5 -12.55 15.28 -2.96
N TYR A 6 -12.58 16.06 -1.89
CA TYR A 6 -13.67 16.10 -0.94
C TYR A 6 -14.24 17.51 -0.88
N THR A 7 -15.55 17.62 -1.05
CA THR A 7 -16.29 18.89 -0.99
C THR A 7 -17.48 18.81 -0.04
N ASP A 8 -17.45 17.86 0.90
CA ASP A 8 -18.51 17.68 1.88
C ASP A 8 -18.37 18.63 3.07
N ASN A 9 -19.39 18.66 3.94
CA ASN A 9 -19.43 19.60 5.06
C ASN A 9 -18.27 19.41 6.05
N ARG A 10 -17.73 18.19 6.17
CA ARG A 10 -16.63 17.85 7.07
C ARG A 10 -15.27 18.02 6.41
N ARG A 11 -15.16 17.77 5.10
CA ARG A 11 -13.91 17.77 4.33
C ARG A 11 -14.06 18.67 3.11
N HIS A 12 -13.25 19.72 3.06
CA HIS A 12 -13.12 20.57 1.89
C HIS A 12 -11.65 20.63 1.49
N CYS A 13 -11.16 19.53 0.92
CA CYS A 13 -9.75 19.29 0.68
C CYS A 13 -9.52 18.41 -0.55
N LEU A 14 -8.30 18.41 -1.07
CA LEU A 14 -7.88 17.53 -2.16
C LEU A 14 -6.58 16.81 -1.79
N TYR A 15 -6.53 15.53 -2.09
CA TYR A 15 -5.35 14.69 -1.94
C TYR A 15 -4.68 14.54 -3.29
N TYR A 16 -3.36 14.72 -3.34
CA TYR A 16 -2.60 14.63 -4.57
C TYR A 16 -1.19 14.10 -4.31
N ILE A 17 -0.65 13.41 -5.31
CA ILE A 17 0.74 12.96 -5.31
C ILE A 17 1.59 13.93 -6.12
N TYR A 18 2.68 14.37 -5.52
CA TYR A 18 3.72 15.18 -6.14
C TYR A 18 5.09 14.71 -5.65
N GLN A 19 6.04 14.51 -6.57
CA GLN A 19 7.40 14.04 -6.25
C GLN A 19 7.42 12.82 -5.30
N ASN A 20 6.62 11.78 -5.60
CA ASN A 20 6.47 10.56 -4.81
C ASN A 20 5.99 10.77 -3.36
N ARG A 21 5.40 11.92 -3.02
CA ARG A 21 4.82 12.18 -1.69
C ARG A 21 3.33 12.44 -1.83
N LEU A 22 2.57 12.06 -0.82
CA LEU A 22 1.15 12.34 -0.74
C LEU A 22 0.93 13.65 0.02
N TYR A 23 0.20 14.57 -0.58
CA TYR A 23 -0.17 15.84 0.02
C TYR A 23 -1.68 15.95 0.17
N CYS A 24 -2.11 16.68 1.18
CA CYS A 24 -3.48 17.14 1.37
C CYS A 24 -3.49 18.67 1.35
N PHE A 25 -4.18 19.27 0.39
CA PHE A 25 -4.47 20.70 0.38
C PHE A 25 -5.85 20.94 0.97
N ASP A 26 -5.90 21.65 2.09
CA ASP A 26 -7.12 22.09 2.76
C ASP A 26 -7.52 23.47 2.21
N VAL A 27 -8.67 23.51 1.54
CA VAL A 27 -9.13 24.70 0.81
C VAL A 27 -9.61 25.78 1.77
N LYS A 28 -10.20 25.41 2.92
CA LYS A 28 -10.73 26.37 3.91
C LYS A 28 -9.60 27.15 4.58
N SER A 29 -8.51 26.46 4.90
CA SER A 29 -7.34 27.06 5.54
C SER A 29 -6.26 27.52 4.56
N ASN A 30 -6.42 27.21 3.26
CA ASN A 30 -5.44 27.46 2.21
C ASN A 30 -4.04 26.92 2.54
N LYS A 31 -3.98 25.71 3.11
CA LYS A 31 -2.74 25.07 3.56
C LYS A 31 -2.55 23.71 2.93
N THR A 32 -1.32 23.44 2.50
CA THR A 32 -0.86 22.12 2.10
C THR A 32 -0.15 21.44 3.25
N GLN A 33 -0.50 20.18 3.49
CA GLN A 33 0.17 19.31 4.45
C GLN A 33 0.70 18.07 3.74
N ASP A 34 1.93 17.68 4.06
CA ASP A 34 2.47 16.38 3.71
C ASP A 34 1.84 15.29 4.58
N ILE A 35 1.28 14.28 3.94
CA ILE A 35 0.73 13.10 4.61
C ILE A 35 1.85 12.08 4.73
N ASN A 36 2.59 12.17 5.84
CA ASN A 36 3.66 11.23 6.15
C ASN A 36 3.05 9.89 6.62
N PHE A 37 2.72 9.01 5.68
CA PHE A 37 2.19 7.68 5.98
C PHE A 37 3.29 6.64 6.21
N GLU A 38 4.52 6.90 5.77
CA GLU A 38 5.68 6.05 5.99
C GLU A 38 6.96 6.88 6.06
N THR A 39 7.62 6.88 7.21
CA THR A 39 8.84 7.68 7.42
C THR A 39 10.03 7.03 6.70
N ASN A 40 10.44 7.61 5.57
CA ASN A 40 11.69 7.35 4.82
C ASN A 40 11.97 5.91 4.34
N ASN A 41 10.95 5.04 4.27
CA ASN A 41 11.15 3.62 3.99
C ASN A 41 10.62 3.16 2.63
N TYR A 42 10.32 4.07 1.70
CA TYR A 42 9.93 3.73 0.33
C TYR A 42 10.65 4.59 -0.72
N SER A 43 10.79 4.01 -1.91
CA SER A 43 11.47 4.58 -3.08
C SER A 43 10.51 5.32 -4.02
N SER A 44 9.27 4.84 -4.17
CA SER A 44 8.26 5.43 -5.05
C SER A 44 6.83 5.08 -4.58
N ILE A 45 5.86 5.92 -4.94
CA ILE A 45 4.44 5.55 -4.83
C ILE A 45 4.04 4.82 -6.13
N LEU A 46 3.60 3.58 -6.01
CA LEU A 46 3.19 2.75 -7.14
C LEU A 46 1.78 3.07 -7.60
N ARG A 47 0.83 3.09 -6.65
CA ARG A 47 -0.59 3.29 -6.91
C ARG A 47 -1.26 3.97 -5.74
N ALA A 48 -2.33 4.69 -6.05
CA ALA A 48 -3.28 5.19 -5.08
C ALA A 48 -4.67 4.63 -5.41
N PHE A 49 -5.43 4.28 -4.38
CA PHE A 49 -6.78 3.77 -4.52
C PHE A 49 -7.73 4.55 -3.61
N SER A 50 -8.88 4.92 -4.16
CA SER A 50 -10.04 5.34 -3.39
C SER A 50 -11.06 4.20 -3.30
N VAL A 51 -11.86 4.24 -2.24
CA VAL A 51 -13.00 3.34 -2.02
C VAL A 51 -14.29 4.14 -2.03
N ALA A 52 -15.42 3.45 -2.27
CA ALA A 52 -16.69 4.10 -2.59
C ALA A 52 -17.24 5.00 -1.47
N ASP A 53 -17.01 4.65 -0.20
CA ASP A 53 -17.43 5.47 0.94
C ASP A 53 -16.56 6.73 1.11
N GLY A 54 -15.41 6.78 0.44
CA GLY A 54 -14.44 7.85 0.49
C GLY A 54 -13.81 8.07 1.87
N ASN A 55 -14.03 7.19 2.85
CA ASN A 55 -13.54 7.36 4.23
C ASN A 55 -12.04 7.07 4.32
N LEU A 56 -11.57 6.13 3.50
CA LEU A 56 -10.19 5.73 3.41
C LEU A 56 -9.59 6.03 2.03
N LEU A 57 -8.30 6.36 2.04
CA LEU A 57 -7.43 6.30 0.87
C LEU A 57 -6.39 5.21 1.11
N PHE A 58 -6.00 4.55 0.03
CA PHE A 58 -4.98 3.51 0.09
C PHE A 58 -3.82 3.86 -0.82
N ILE A 59 -2.61 3.70 -0.32
CA ILE A 59 -1.38 3.98 -1.06
C ILE A 59 -0.52 2.73 -1.06
N ALA A 60 -0.21 2.24 -2.25
CA ALA A 60 0.79 1.20 -2.44
C ALA A 60 2.14 1.85 -2.78
N VAL A 61 3.19 1.47 -2.08
CA VAL A 61 4.55 1.99 -2.28
C VAL A 61 5.55 0.89 -2.58
N GLU A 62 6.64 1.26 -3.25
CA GLU A 62 7.75 0.39 -3.60
C GLU A 62 8.94 0.61 -2.65
N ARG A 63 9.52 -0.48 -2.14
CA ARG A 63 10.71 -0.49 -1.27
C ARG A 63 11.94 -1.03 -2.01
N LYS A 64 12.00 -0.87 -3.33
CA LYS A 64 13.13 -1.34 -4.16
C LYS A 64 14.43 -0.69 -3.70
N GLY A 65 15.45 -1.52 -3.47
CA GLY A 65 16.74 -1.09 -2.90
C GLY A 65 16.73 -0.80 -1.40
N LEU A 66 15.57 -0.93 -0.72
CA LEU A 66 15.41 -0.70 0.73
C LEU A 66 15.05 -1.97 1.51
N THR A 67 14.95 -3.12 0.83
CA THR A 67 14.73 -4.43 1.44
C THR A 67 15.81 -5.44 1.03
N ASN A 68 16.13 -6.36 1.95
CA ASN A 68 16.98 -7.53 1.68
C ASN A 68 16.31 -8.55 0.73
N SER A 69 14.98 -8.57 0.68
CA SER A 69 14.20 -9.59 -0.04
C SER A 69 12.91 -9.00 -0.61
N TYR A 70 12.97 -8.55 -1.86
CA TYR A 70 11.81 -7.94 -2.51
C TYR A 70 10.55 -8.82 -2.49
N ILE A 71 10.71 -10.16 -2.54
CA ILE A 71 9.58 -11.10 -2.53
C ILE A 71 8.80 -11.10 -1.21
N THR A 72 9.40 -10.62 -0.10
CA THR A 72 8.78 -10.61 1.24
C THR A 72 8.18 -9.26 1.61
N ASP A 73 8.82 -8.17 1.23
CA ASP A 73 8.50 -6.81 1.71
C ASP A 73 8.90 -5.70 0.72
N GLY A 74 8.97 -6.04 -0.57
CA GLY A 74 9.29 -5.11 -1.66
C GLY A 74 8.22 -4.06 -1.95
N GLN A 75 6.98 -4.29 -1.51
CA GLN A 75 5.87 -3.35 -1.60
C GLN A 75 5.08 -3.32 -0.30
N VAL A 76 4.48 -2.18 0.02
CA VAL A 76 3.64 -1.99 1.21
C VAL A 76 2.35 -1.28 0.85
N LEU A 77 1.24 -1.75 1.42
CA LEU A 77 -0.07 -1.09 1.33
C LEU A 77 -0.34 -0.35 2.63
N TRP A 78 -0.60 0.95 2.52
CA TRP A 78 -1.01 1.82 3.61
C TRP A 78 -2.47 2.24 3.44
N GLY A 79 -3.22 2.26 4.54
CA GLY A 79 -4.52 2.91 4.65
C GLY A 79 -4.37 4.28 5.30
N ILE A 80 -5.16 5.25 4.86
CA ILE A 80 -5.15 6.63 5.35
C ILE A 80 -6.59 7.04 5.61
N ASN A 81 -6.90 7.39 6.86
CA ASN A 81 -8.19 7.93 7.22
C ASN A 81 -8.30 9.39 6.77
N THR A 82 -9.30 9.68 5.94
CA THR A 82 -9.42 10.99 5.27
C THR A 82 -9.96 12.10 6.17
N PHE A 83 -10.54 11.76 7.32
CA PHE A 83 -11.05 12.72 8.29
C PHE A 83 -9.96 13.22 9.23
N ASN A 84 -9.13 12.31 9.74
CA ASN A 84 -8.12 12.62 10.76
C ASN A 84 -6.67 12.46 10.27
N LYS A 85 -6.48 12.03 9.02
CA LYS A 85 -5.19 11.83 8.34
C LYS A 85 -4.29 10.76 8.98
N GLN A 86 -4.83 9.96 9.90
CA GLN A 86 -4.08 8.86 10.50
C GLN A 86 -3.83 7.77 9.45
N SER A 87 -2.58 7.33 9.37
CA SER A 87 -2.16 6.22 8.52
C SER A 87 -1.99 4.93 9.33
N PHE A 88 -2.19 3.80 8.66
CA PHE A 88 -1.93 2.47 9.23
C PHE A 88 -1.47 1.53 8.13
N LYS A 89 -0.54 0.63 8.47
CA LYS A 89 -0.05 -0.40 7.55
C LYS A 89 -1.06 -1.52 7.45
N ILE A 90 -1.42 -1.92 6.23
CA ILE A 90 -2.35 -3.03 5.99
C ILE A 90 -1.57 -4.32 5.79
N GLY A 91 -0.54 -4.27 4.94
CA GLY A 91 0.30 -5.42 4.67
C GLY A 91 1.45 -5.07 3.74
N GLU A 92 2.28 -6.08 3.47
CA GLU A 92 3.46 -5.97 2.64
C GLU A 92 3.69 -7.27 1.87
N GLY A 93 4.38 -7.19 0.75
CA GLY A 93 4.64 -8.30 -0.13
C GLY A 93 5.44 -7.86 -1.34
N TYR A 94 5.23 -8.49 -2.49
CA TYR A 94 5.92 -8.14 -3.73
C TYR A 94 4.98 -7.73 -4.87
N ASP A 95 3.69 -8.01 -4.71
CA ASP A 95 2.63 -7.68 -5.64
C ASP A 95 1.39 -7.29 -4.85
N ILE A 96 0.89 -6.07 -5.09
CA ILE A 96 -0.30 -5.50 -4.45
C ILE A 96 -1.29 -5.11 -5.55
N SER A 97 -2.49 -5.66 -5.46
CA SER A 97 -3.56 -5.40 -6.41
C SER A 97 -4.88 -5.13 -5.70
N LYS A 98 -5.71 -4.29 -6.34
CA LYS A 98 -7.07 -4.00 -5.90
C LYS A 98 -8.07 -4.70 -6.82
N HIS A 99 -8.98 -5.46 -6.22
CA HIS A 99 -10.14 -6.05 -6.85
C HIS A 99 -11.40 -5.27 -6.46
N LYS A 100 -12.57 -5.70 -6.97
CA LYS A 100 -13.84 -5.01 -6.77
C LYS A 100 -14.19 -4.82 -5.29
N ASP A 101 -13.89 -5.82 -4.47
CA ASP A 101 -14.34 -5.99 -3.09
C ASP A 101 -13.20 -6.25 -2.09
N HIS A 102 -11.96 -6.39 -2.57
CA HIS A 102 -10.81 -6.70 -1.72
C HIS A 102 -9.48 -6.19 -2.29
N PHE A 103 -8.47 -6.15 -1.44
CA PHE A 103 -7.06 -6.09 -1.83
C PHE A 103 -6.44 -7.48 -1.75
N LEU A 104 -5.53 -7.76 -2.68
CA LEU A 104 -4.68 -8.94 -2.68
C LEU A 104 -3.23 -8.50 -2.54
N ILE A 105 -2.54 -9.06 -1.54
CA ILE A 105 -1.10 -8.90 -1.33
C ILE A 105 -0.46 -10.28 -1.43
N LYS A 106 0.43 -10.47 -2.42
CA LYS A 106 1.23 -11.70 -2.52
C LYS A 106 2.54 -11.53 -1.80
N LYS A 107 2.88 -12.48 -0.93
CA LYS A 107 4.06 -12.41 -0.06
C LYS A 107 4.82 -13.73 -0.04
N GLY A 108 6.15 -13.67 -0.14
CA GLY A 108 7.03 -14.80 0.15
C GLY A 108 6.88 -15.26 1.60
N ALA A 109 6.48 -16.51 1.79
CA ALA A 109 6.31 -17.12 3.12
C ALA A 109 7.60 -17.83 3.58
N ARG A 110 8.23 -18.59 2.66
CA ARG A 110 9.42 -19.40 2.99
C ARG A 110 10.32 -19.59 1.78
N CYS A 111 11.63 -19.42 1.98
CA CYS A 111 12.64 -19.79 0.99
C CYS A 111 12.98 -21.28 1.13
N LEU A 112 12.86 -22.04 0.03
CA LEU A 112 13.12 -23.48 0.02
C LEU A 112 14.62 -23.83 -0.02
N ASN A 113 15.45 -22.92 -0.51
CA ASN A 113 16.89 -23.08 -0.68
C ASN A 113 17.64 -21.79 -0.28
N PRO A 114 17.63 -21.42 1.01
CA PRO A 114 18.15 -20.13 1.47
C PRO A 114 19.65 -19.90 1.17
N GLN A 115 20.43 -20.97 1.06
CA GLN A 115 21.86 -20.93 0.75
C GLN A 115 22.16 -20.65 -0.74
N ALA A 116 21.16 -20.73 -1.62
CA ALA A 116 21.35 -20.39 -3.03
C ALA A 116 21.50 -18.87 -3.23
N PRO A 117 22.23 -18.43 -4.28
CA PRO A 117 22.25 -17.03 -4.69
C PRO A 117 20.83 -16.48 -4.91
N GLN A 118 20.61 -15.20 -4.64
CA GLN A 118 19.27 -14.60 -4.60
C GLN A 118 18.42 -14.87 -5.86
N HIS A 119 19.02 -14.78 -7.04
CA HIS A 119 18.36 -15.04 -8.33
C HIS A 119 17.99 -16.52 -8.57
N ARG A 120 18.49 -17.45 -7.76
CA ARG A 120 18.18 -18.90 -7.80
C ARG A 120 17.34 -19.37 -6.62
N ARG A 121 16.95 -18.46 -5.72
CA ARG A 121 16.11 -18.80 -4.58
C ARG A 121 14.70 -19.13 -5.05
N LYS A 122 14.20 -20.27 -4.57
CA LYS A 122 12.84 -20.78 -4.76
C LYS A 122 12.04 -20.43 -3.52
N TRP A 123 10.82 -19.95 -3.73
CA TRP A 123 9.98 -19.43 -2.66
C TRP A 123 8.62 -20.11 -2.66
N MET A 124 8.08 -20.31 -1.45
CA MET A 124 6.66 -20.49 -1.23
C MET A 124 6.02 -19.12 -1.03
N ILE A 125 4.86 -18.90 -1.64
CA ILE A 125 4.08 -17.65 -1.57
C ILE A 125 2.77 -17.90 -0.83
N LYS A 126 2.30 -16.87 -0.12
CA LYS A 126 0.91 -16.76 0.36
C LYS A 126 0.22 -15.58 -0.29
N ASP A 127 -1.05 -15.78 -0.59
CA ASP A 127 -1.96 -14.72 -1.01
C ASP A 127 -2.73 -14.24 0.22
N HIS A 128 -2.55 -12.97 0.58
CA HIS A 128 -3.25 -12.32 1.69
C HIS A 128 -4.35 -11.42 1.16
N TYR A 129 -5.58 -11.69 1.56
CA TYR A 129 -6.77 -10.97 1.16
C TYR A 129 -7.20 -10.02 2.28
N PHE A 130 -7.54 -8.78 1.92
CA PHE A 130 -8.02 -7.76 2.84
C PHE A 130 -9.29 -7.13 2.30
N TYR A 131 -10.23 -6.81 3.18
CA TYR A 131 -11.39 -5.99 2.83
C TYR A 131 -10.96 -4.57 2.41
N LEU A 132 -11.89 -3.85 1.77
CA LEU A 132 -11.69 -2.43 1.40
C LEU A 132 -11.69 -1.46 2.58
N ASP A 133 -11.78 -1.95 3.82
CA ASP A 133 -11.51 -1.20 5.05
C ASP A 133 -10.11 -1.47 5.63
N GLY A 134 -9.32 -2.33 4.96
CA GLY A 134 -7.98 -2.73 5.36
C GLY A 134 -7.94 -3.90 6.36
N LYS A 135 -9.09 -4.45 6.79
CA LYS A 135 -9.09 -5.61 7.70
C LYS A 135 -8.71 -6.90 6.96
N PRO A 136 -8.01 -7.83 7.63
CA PRO A 136 -7.76 -9.16 7.07
C PRO A 136 -9.07 -9.88 6.75
N MET A 137 -9.13 -10.51 5.59
CA MET A 137 -10.25 -11.34 5.14
C MET A 137 -9.89 -12.83 5.20
N PHE A 138 -8.83 -13.20 4.48
CA PHE A 138 -8.45 -14.59 4.29
C PHE A 138 -6.97 -14.68 3.90
N VAL A 139 -6.33 -15.80 4.19
CA VAL A 139 -4.98 -16.12 3.70
C VAL A 139 -5.02 -17.48 3.03
N LYS A 140 -4.62 -17.53 1.76
CA LYS A 140 -4.56 -18.77 0.99
C LYS A 140 -3.37 -19.61 1.43
N GLU A 141 -3.52 -20.93 1.29
CA GLU A 141 -2.44 -21.90 1.46
C GLU A 141 -1.21 -21.60 0.60
N GLU A 142 -0.05 -22.03 1.10
CA GLU A 142 1.23 -21.82 0.43
C GLU A 142 1.28 -22.51 -0.93
N TYR A 143 1.81 -21.82 -1.93
CA TYR A 143 2.10 -22.40 -3.23
C TYR A 143 3.49 -22.01 -3.73
N LEU A 144 4.07 -22.85 -4.57
CA LEU A 144 5.40 -22.59 -5.14
C LEU A 144 5.34 -21.35 -6.05
N TYR A 145 6.24 -20.39 -5.81
CA TYR A 145 6.41 -19.23 -6.67
C TYR A 145 6.79 -19.69 -8.09
N ARG A 146 6.00 -19.27 -9.07
CA ARG A 146 6.30 -19.44 -10.49
C ARG A 146 6.41 -18.03 -11.09
N PRO A 147 7.62 -17.60 -11.50
CA PRO A 147 7.84 -16.29 -12.10
C PRO A 147 7.15 -16.17 -13.46
#